data_AF-A0A0P7U9M4-F1
#
_entry.id   AF-A0A0P7U9M4-F1
#
_cell.length_a   1.000
_cell.length_b   1.000
_cell.length_c   1.000
_cell.angle_alpha   90.00
_cell.angle_beta   90.00
_cell.angle_gamma   90.00
#
_symmetry.space_group_name_H-M   'P 1'
#
loop_
_entity.id
_entity.type
_entity.pdbx_description
1 polymer ?
#
loop_
_entity_poly.entity_id
_entity_poly.type
_entity_poly.pdbx_seq_one_letter_code
_entity_poly.pdbx_strand_id
1 'polypeptide(L)'
;MSSARGLDGSSDGEWDFNWCDVGWLRENFDHSYMEEHVRICHFRNHYELTHKNLMVKNLKRYRKTLEREAGRLEAAKCDFFPRTFVLPSEYPLFVEEFKRSPGNTWIMKPVARSQGKGIFLFRKLKDIIDWKKNGSRLEDQRDENQVERYVAQRYIENPYLISGRKFDLRVYVLVTSYVPLKAWLYRDGFARFSGTRFSLSSIDDQCILLTLGCTLQGTASSFLFSISHSSMPF
;
A
#
# COMPACT_ATOMS: atom_id res chain seq x y z
N MET A 1 7.72 -0.52 -23.08
CA MET A 1 6.46 0.06 -23.57
C MET A 1 5.81 -0.95 -24.49
N SER A 2 4.58 -1.37 -24.20
CA SER A 2 3.79 -2.18 -25.12
C SER A 2 2.63 -1.31 -25.57
N SER A 3 2.82 -0.54 -26.64
CA SER A 3 1.70 0.13 -27.31
C SER A 3 0.99 -0.93 -28.13
N ALA A 4 -0.27 -1.21 -27.81
CA ALA A 4 -1.08 -2.15 -28.57
C ALA A 4 -1.93 -1.36 -29.55
N ARG A 5 -1.52 -1.33 -30.83
CA ARG A 5 -2.46 -1.17 -31.93
C ARG A 5 -3.03 -2.53 -32.26
N GLY A 6 -4.35 -2.61 -32.35
CA GLY A 6 -4.95 -3.63 -33.20
C GLY A 6 -4.60 -3.28 -34.64
N LEU A 7 -3.63 -4.01 -35.20
CA LEU A 7 -3.36 -4.15 -36.63
C LEU A 7 -2.85 -2.89 -37.36
N ASP A 8 -1.74 -3.09 -38.06
CA ASP A 8 -1.05 -2.22 -39.01
C ASP A 8 -0.25 -1.01 -38.49
N GLY A 9 1.03 -1.07 -38.83
CA GLY A 9 2.02 -0.05 -38.57
C GLY A 9 1.74 1.20 -39.39
N SER A 10 1.66 2.33 -38.70
CA SER A 10 1.93 3.64 -39.27
C SER A 10 2.69 4.47 -38.23
N SER A 11 3.76 5.07 -38.70
CA SER A 11 4.59 6.07 -38.05
C SER A 11 3.77 7.26 -37.56
N ASP A 12 4.24 7.87 -36.46
CA ASP A 12 3.76 9.07 -35.77
C ASP A 12 2.47 8.98 -34.93
N GLY A 13 2.66 8.91 -33.60
CA GLY A 13 1.81 9.56 -32.60
C GLY A 13 0.37 9.09 -32.38
N GLU A 14 -0.20 8.29 -33.28
CA GLU A 14 -1.62 7.95 -33.27
C GLU A 14 -1.83 6.61 -32.53
N TRP A 15 -2.27 6.66 -31.28
CA TRP A 15 -2.54 5.48 -30.45
C TRP A 15 -3.94 5.54 -29.84
N ASP A 16 -4.77 4.53 -30.07
CA ASP A 16 -6.09 4.42 -29.40
C ASP A 16 -5.96 4.15 -27.91
N PHE A 17 -4.96 3.35 -27.53
CA PHE A 17 -4.73 2.95 -26.15
C PHE A 17 -3.23 2.97 -25.81
N ASN A 18 -2.88 3.76 -24.81
CA ASN A 18 -1.52 3.85 -24.28
C ASN A 18 -1.40 3.08 -22.96
N TRP A 19 -0.69 1.93 -23.03
CA TRP A 19 -0.24 1.21 -21.85
C TRP A 19 1.12 1.76 -21.38
N CYS A 20 1.07 2.78 -20.55
CA CYS A 20 2.26 3.47 -20.04
C CYS A 20 2.57 3.08 -18.59
N ASP A 21 3.77 3.42 -18.12
CA ASP A 21 4.09 3.40 -16.70
C ASP A 21 3.69 4.73 -16.02
N VAL A 22 3.80 4.76 -14.69
CA VAL A 22 3.46 5.93 -13.87
C VAL A 22 4.42 7.10 -14.08
N GLY A 23 5.68 6.84 -14.46
CA GLY A 23 6.67 7.88 -14.75
C GLY A 23 6.28 8.64 -16.01
N TRP A 24 6.01 7.89 -17.09
CA TRP A 24 5.52 8.44 -18.34
C TRP A 24 4.25 9.27 -18.15
N LEU A 25 3.27 8.76 -17.37
CA LEU A 25 2.04 9.51 -17.08
C LEU A 25 2.34 10.86 -16.43
N ARG A 26 3.26 10.93 -15.47
CA ARG A 26 3.59 12.18 -14.77
C ARG A 26 4.25 13.21 -15.69
N GLU A 27 5.08 12.75 -16.62
CA GLU A 27 5.82 13.63 -17.52
C GLU A 27 5.00 14.11 -18.72
N ASN A 28 4.02 13.31 -19.17
CA ASN A 28 3.36 13.55 -20.45
C ASN A 28 1.87 13.92 -20.31
N PHE A 29 1.17 13.49 -19.25
CA PHE A 29 -0.29 13.69 -19.17
C PHE A 29 -0.72 15.15 -19.19
N ASP A 30 0.05 16.04 -18.54
CA ASP A 30 -0.26 17.48 -18.46
C ASP A 30 0.48 18.32 -19.52
N HIS A 31 1.42 17.72 -20.25
CA HIS A 31 2.32 18.41 -21.16
C HIS A 31 2.17 17.98 -22.62
N SER A 32 1.44 16.90 -22.89
CA SER A 32 1.15 16.40 -24.22
C SER A 32 -0.34 16.56 -24.54
N TYR A 33 -0.63 17.08 -25.72
CA TYR A 33 -1.99 17.02 -26.26
C TYR A 33 -2.32 15.56 -26.57
N MET A 34 -3.49 15.11 -26.11
CA MET A 34 -4.02 13.78 -26.42
C MET A 34 -5.41 13.95 -27.02
N GLU A 35 -5.66 13.23 -28.11
CA GLU A 35 -6.98 13.26 -28.74
C GLU A 35 -8.04 12.62 -27.85
N GLU A 36 -9.30 13.02 -28.05
CA GLU A 36 -10.43 12.59 -27.20
C GLU A 36 -10.67 11.07 -27.21
N HIS A 37 -10.31 10.41 -28.32
CA HIS A 37 -10.46 8.96 -28.49
C HIS A 37 -9.42 8.17 -27.68
N VAL A 38 -8.27 8.78 -27.36
CA VAL A 38 -7.15 8.13 -26.69
C VAL A 38 -7.54 7.69 -25.29
N ARG A 39 -7.11 6.49 -24.91
CA ARG A 39 -7.29 5.91 -23.58
C ARG A 39 -5.94 5.58 -22.95
N ILE A 40 -5.84 5.74 -21.63
CA ILE A 40 -4.62 5.47 -20.87
C ILE A 40 -4.96 4.51 -19.73
N CYS A 41 -4.02 3.60 -19.42
CA CYS A 41 -4.18 2.60 -18.35
C CYS A 41 -4.14 3.17 -16.91
N HIS A 42 -4.01 4.49 -16.74
CA HIS A 42 -3.91 5.16 -15.45
C HIS A 42 -4.80 6.39 -15.37
N PHE A 43 -5.34 6.65 -14.19
CA PHE A 43 -5.97 7.93 -13.87
C PHE A 43 -4.95 8.94 -13.37
N ARG A 44 -5.12 10.21 -13.75
CA ARG A 44 -4.26 11.34 -13.34
C ARG A 44 -3.95 11.34 -11.84
N ASN A 45 -5.00 11.22 -11.01
CA ASN A 45 -4.90 11.30 -9.54
C ASN A 45 -4.81 9.93 -8.86
N HIS A 46 -4.33 8.88 -9.54
CA HIS A 46 -4.23 7.52 -8.96
C HIS A 46 -3.44 7.48 -7.64
N TYR A 47 -2.48 8.41 -7.48
CA TYR A 47 -1.63 8.52 -6.28
C TYR A 47 -2.43 8.81 -4.99
N GLU A 48 -3.64 9.35 -5.08
CA GLU A 48 -4.53 9.57 -3.93
C GLU A 48 -4.91 8.27 -3.21
N LEU A 49 -4.94 7.16 -3.95
CA LEU A 49 -5.20 5.82 -3.43
C LEU A 49 -3.94 4.96 -3.36
N THR A 50 -2.93 5.17 -4.19
CA THR A 50 -1.74 4.30 -4.19
C THR A 50 -0.64 4.75 -3.23
N HIS A 51 -0.57 6.04 -2.86
CA HIS A 51 0.39 6.53 -1.88
C HIS A 51 -0.15 6.41 -0.45
N LYS A 52 0.63 5.76 0.44
CA LYS A 52 0.20 5.42 1.80
C LYS A 52 -0.29 6.63 2.62
N ASN A 53 0.40 7.77 2.51
CA ASN A 53 0.04 8.99 3.24
C ASN A 53 -1.26 9.61 2.74
N LEU A 54 -1.48 9.66 1.42
CA LEU A 54 -2.69 10.22 0.83
C LEU A 54 -3.89 9.29 1.05
N MET A 55 -3.70 7.98 0.90
CA MET A 55 -4.73 6.98 1.23
C MET A 55 -5.22 7.17 2.67
N VAL A 56 -4.31 7.28 3.64
CA VAL A 56 -4.68 7.47 5.06
C VAL A 56 -5.42 8.79 5.27
N LYS A 57 -4.97 9.89 4.64
CA LYS A 57 -5.67 11.18 4.71
C LYS A 57 -7.08 11.10 4.14
N ASN A 58 -7.24 10.45 2.99
CA ASN A 58 -8.53 10.28 2.31
C ASN A 58 -9.48 9.39 3.13
N LEU A 59 -8.99 8.29 3.70
CA LEU A 59 -9.78 7.41 4.57
C LEU A 59 -10.22 8.12 5.86
N LYS A 60 -9.32 8.88 6.51
CA LYS A 60 -9.67 9.70 7.68
C LYS A 60 -10.73 10.76 7.35
N ARG A 61 -10.57 11.45 6.22
CA ARG A 61 -11.55 12.44 5.73
C ARG A 61 -12.90 11.79 5.46
N TYR A 62 -12.91 10.66 4.76
CA TYR A 62 -14.13 9.91 4.45
C TYR A 62 -14.88 9.46 5.71
N ARG A 63 -14.16 8.89 6.70
CA ARG A 63 -14.74 8.53 7.99
C ARG A 63 -15.40 9.73 8.70
N LYS A 64 -14.72 10.89 8.74
CA LYS A 64 -15.25 12.10 9.37
C LYS A 64 -16.50 12.64 8.65
N THR A 65 -16.50 12.58 7.32
CA THR A 65 -17.67 12.95 6.52
C THR A 65 -18.86 12.03 6.80
N LEU A 66 -18.63 10.71 6.78
CA LEU A 66 -19.66 9.72 7.13
C LEU A 66 -20.21 9.92 8.54
N GLU A 67 -19.35 10.19 9.53
CA GLU A 67 -19.80 10.43 10.90
C GLU A 67 -20.71 11.66 11.00
N ARG A 68 -20.42 12.71 10.22
CA ARG A 68 -21.25 13.92 10.17
C ARG A 68 -22.59 13.71 9.45
N GLU A 69 -22.60 12.90 8.39
CA GLU A 69 -23.76 12.77 7.49
C GLU A 69 -24.69 11.60 7.86
N ALA A 70 -24.12 10.47 8.29
CA ALA A 70 -24.84 9.23 8.57
C ALA A 70 -24.66 8.74 10.02
N GLY A 71 -23.85 9.43 10.82
CA GLY A 71 -23.63 9.12 12.24
C GLY A 71 -22.52 8.10 12.49
N ARG A 72 -22.28 7.84 13.79
CA ARG A 72 -21.15 7.02 14.26
C ARG A 72 -21.21 5.56 13.82
N LEU A 73 -22.42 5.00 13.73
CA LEU A 73 -22.60 3.59 13.34
C LEU A 73 -22.13 3.35 11.90
N GLU A 74 -22.47 4.26 10.98
CA GLU A 74 -22.02 4.16 9.60
C GLU A 74 -20.51 4.40 9.49
N ALA A 75 -19.98 5.37 10.24
CA ALA A 75 -18.55 5.63 10.30
C ALA A 75 -17.74 4.45 10.87
N ALA A 76 -18.33 3.58 11.70
CA ALA A 76 -17.68 2.39 12.23
C ALA A 76 -17.37 1.35 11.14
N LYS A 77 -18.07 1.38 9.99
CA LYS A 77 -17.71 0.55 8.82
C LYS A 77 -16.31 0.85 8.30
N CYS A 78 -15.74 2.03 8.60
CA CYS A 78 -14.37 2.40 8.29
C CYS A 78 -13.32 1.80 9.25
N ASP A 79 -13.70 1.02 10.25
CA ASP A 79 -12.75 0.38 11.18
C ASP A 79 -11.99 -0.82 10.56
N PHE A 80 -12.15 -1.06 9.25
CA PHE A 80 -11.37 -2.05 8.49
C PHE A 80 -9.88 -1.69 8.36
N PHE A 81 -9.49 -0.42 8.52
CA PHE A 81 -8.09 0.00 8.46
C PHE A 81 -7.57 0.35 9.86
N PRO A 82 -6.38 -0.15 10.28
CA PRO A 82 -5.84 0.15 11.59
C PRO A 82 -5.52 1.64 11.77
N ARG A 83 -5.51 2.10 13.03
CA ARG A 83 -5.11 3.47 13.38
C ARG A 83 -3.74 3.79 12.81
N THR A 84 -3.67 4.90 12.08
CA THR A 84 -2.52 5.24 11.27
C THR A 84 -2.22 6.73 11.35
N PHE A 85 -0.94 7.09 11.46
CA PHE A 85 -0.44 8.46 11.59
C PHE A 85 0.67 8.73 10.58
N VAL A 86 0.65 9.91 9.97
CA VAL A 86 1.64 10.39 8.99
C VAL A 86 2.67 11.25 9.70
N LEU A 87 3.92 10.79 9.75
CA LEU A 87 5.05 11.48 10.38
C LEU A 87 5.86 12.27 9.34
N PRO A 88 6.40 13.45 9.72
CA PRO A 88 6.41 14.04 11.06
C PRO A 88 5.14 14.83 11.43
N SER A 89 4.24 15.12 10.49
CA SER A 89 3.10 16.03 10.69
C SER A 89 2.15 15.66 11.83
N GLU A 90 1.90 14.37 12.06
CA GLU A 90 0.99 13.86 13.09
C GLU A 90 1.74 13.26 14.29
N TYR A 91 3.02 13.61 14.47
CA TYR A 91 3.83 13.08 15.58
C TYR A 91 3.22 13.34 16.97
N PRO A 92 2.71 14.54 17.31
CA PRO A 92 2.10 14.78 18.62
C PRO A 92 0.89 13.88 18.89
N LEU A 93 0.01 13.74 17.88
CA LEU A 93 -1.18 12.89 17.95
C LEU A 93 -0.79 11.40 18.10
N PHE A 94 0.25 10.99 17.39
CA PHE A 94 0.79 9.64 17.51
C PHE A 94 1.34 9.36 18.92
N VAL A 95 2.10 10.30 19.50
CA VAL A 95 2.65 10.14 20.85
C VAL A 95 1.56 10.07 21.91
N GLU A 96 0.50 10.87 21.78
CA GLU A 96 -0.67 10.81 22.66
C GLU A 96 -1.35 9.44 22.59
N GLU A 97 -1.65 8.94 21.39
CA GLU A 97 -2.25 7.63 21.19
C GLU A 97 -1.36 6.50 21.73
N PHE A 98 -0.05 6.61 21.50
CA PHE A 98 0.94 5.65 21.97
C PHE A 98 0.98 5.57 23.49
N LYS A 99 0.91 6.73 24.18
CA LYS A 99 0.85 6.81 25.64
C LYS A 99 -0.45 6.24 26.20
N ARG A 100 -1.58 6.43 25.50
CA ARG A 100 -2.89 5.92 25.94
C ARG A 100 -2.97 4.39 25.91
N SER A 101 -2.22 3.76 25.00
CA SER A 101 -2.28 2.31 24.81
C SER A 101 -0.88 1.69 24.87
N PRO A 102 -0.25 1.64 26.06
CA PRO A 102 1.10 1.10 26.23
C PRO A 102 1.14 -0.41 25.91
N GLY A 103 2.30 -0.88 25.42
CA GLY A 103 2.52 -2.30 25.08
C GLY A 103 2.05 -2.71 23.69
N ASN A 104 1.28 -1.84 23.02
CA ASN A 104 0.88 -2.02 21.63
C ASN A 104 2.09 -2.05 20.69
N THR A 105 2.14 -3.05 19.81
CA THR A 105 3.06 -3.12 18.67
C THR A 105 2.60 -2.21 17.53
N TRP A 106 3.54 -1.47 16.96
CA TRP A 106 3.32 -0.58 15.83
C TRP A 106 4.26 -0.95 14.69
N ILE A 107 3.85 -0.60 13.47
CA ILE A 107 4.64 -0.78 12.26
C ILE A 107 4.94 0.59 11.64
N MET A 108 6.21 0.86 11.39
CA MET A 108 6.67 2.03 10.68
C MET A 108 6.90 1.68 9.21
N LYS A 109 6.37 2.48 8.29
CA LYS A 109 6.49 2.26 6.85
C LYS A 109 6.91 3.56 6.15
N PRO A 110 7.98 3.58 5.35
CA PRO A 110 8.29 4.72 4.49
C PRO A 110 7.17 4.92 3.45
N VAL A 111 6.83 6.19 3.19
CA VAL A 111 5.77 6.54 2.22
C VAL A 111 6.20 6.17 0.80
N ALA A 112 7.41 6.58 0.40
CA ALA A 112 7.90 6.49 -0.97
C ALA A 112 8.60 5.17 -1.32
N ARG A 113 8.87 4.29 -0.35
CA ARG A 113 9.48 2.97 -0.63
C ARG A 113 8.42 1.87 -0.75
N SER A 114 8.73 0.89 -1.59
CA SER A 114 7.97 -0.34 -1.81
C SER A 114 8.82 -1.57 -1.42
N GLN A 115 8.28 -2.78 -1.62
CA GLN A 115 9.01 -4.06 -1.43
C GLN A 115 9.47 -4.37 0.01
N GLY A 116 8.88 -3.74 1.03
CA GLY A 116 9.22 -4.03 2.43
C GLY A 116 10.50 -3.36 2.95
N LYS A 117 11.23 -2.62 2.10
CA LYS A 117 12.45 -1.91 2.52
C LYS A 117 12.12 -0.76 3.48
N GLY A 118 12.83 -0.71 4.62
CA GLY A 118 12.64 0.31 5.65
C GLY A 118 11.39 0.12 6.53
N ILE A 119 10.72 -1.02 6.43
CA ILE A 119 9.62 -1.35 7.33
C ILE A 119 10.20 -1.98 8.60
N PHE A 120 9.76 -1.51 9.76
CA PHE A 120 10.15 -2.10 11.05
C PHE A 120 8.99 -2.07 12.05
N LEU A 121 9.01 -3.01 12.99
CA LEU A 121 8.11 -3.03 14.13
C LEU A 121 8.76 -2.35 15.31
N PHE A 122 7.95 -1.73 16.16
CA PHE A 122 8.42 -1.15 17.40
C PHE A 122 7.35 -1.24 18.49
N ARG A 123 7.80 -1.26 19.74
CA ARG A 123 6.93 -1.26 20.93
C ARG A 123 7.26 -0.15 21.91
N LYS A 124 8.41 0.51 21.73
CA LYS A 124 8.87 1.65 22.54
C LYS A 124 9.20 2.80 21.61
N LEU A 125 8.95 4.04 22.06
CA LEU A 125 9.35 5.23 21.30
C LEU A 125 10.87 5.31 21.12
N LYS A 126 11.64 4.75 22.06
CA LYS A 126 13.10 4.67 21.97
C LYS A 126 13.55 3.92 20.71
N ASP A 127 12.84 2.86 20.31
CA ASP A 127 13.15 2.07 19.12
C ASP A 127 13.13 2.94 17.85
N ILE A 128 12.22 3.92 17.75
CA ILE A 128 12.15 4.87 16.62
C ILE A 128 13.40 5.78 16.61
N ILE A 129 13.82 6.27 17.77
CA ILE A 129 14.97 7.16 17.91
C ILE A 129 16.25 6.42 17.55
N ASP A 130 16.44 5.21 18.08
CA ASP A 130 17.60 4.37 17.81
C ASP A 130 17.65 3.99 16.33
N TRP A 131 16.50 3.67 15.73
CA TRP A 131 16.40 3.41 14.29
C TRP A 131 16.80 4.62 13.44
N LYS A 132 16.35 5.85 13.80
CA LYS A 132 16.74 7.08 13.08
C LYS A 132 18.25 7.34 13.15
N LYS A 133 18.87 7.10 14.32
CA LYS A 133 20.32 7.26 14.53
C LYS A 133 21.15 6.24 13.76
N ASN A 134 20.65 5.00 13.64
CA ASN A 134 21.34 3.95 12.90
C ASN A 134 21.15 4.10 11.39
N GLY A 135 19.98 4.59 10.95
CA GLY A 135 19.68 4.84 9.54
C GLY A 135 20.49 6.00 8.94
N SER A 136 20.80 7.04 9.72
CA SER A 136 21.62 8.16 9.23
C SER A 136 23.04 7.74 8.86
N ARG A 137 23.57 6.64 9.43
CA ARG A 137 24.92 6.14 9.13
C ARG A 137 25.03 5.36 7.82
N LEU A 138 23.90 4.95 7.23
CA LEU A 138 23.85 4.16 6.00
C LEU A 138 23.46 5.01 4.77
N GLU A 139 23.06 6.26 4.97
CA GLU A 139 22.45 7.11 3.94
C GLU A 139 23.22 8.43 3.68
N ASP A 140 24.55 8.45 3.89
CA ASP A 140 25.47 9.58 3.58
C ASP A 140 25.56 9.97 2.09
N GLN A 141 24.64 9.50 1.24
CA GLN A 141 24.64 9.70 -0.22
C GLN A 141 23.31 10.30 -0.73
N ARG A 142 22.43 10.78 0.14
CA ARG A 142 21.18 11.45 -0.29
C ARG A 142 21.16 12.90 0.16
N ASP A 143 20.68 13.76 -0.75
CA ASP A 143 20.37 15.17 -0.56
C ASP A 143 19.78 15.41 0.85
N GLU A 144 20.52 16.13 1.70
CA GLU A 144 20.14 16.48 3.08
C GLU A 144 18.78 17.22 3.16
N ASN A 145 18.24 17.66 2.02
CA ASN A 145 17.01 18.44 1.92
C ASN A 145 15.71 17.64 1.83
N GLN A 146 15.71 16.30 1.71
CA GLN A 146 14.46 15.53 1.67
C GLN A 146 14.10 14.91 3.03
N VAL A 147 13.14 15.53 3.73
CA VAL A 147 12.51 14.95 4.92
C VAL A 147 11.72 13.70 4.53
N GLU A 148 12.30 12.52 4.78
CA GLU A 148 11.62 11.26 4.49
C GLU A 148 10.36 11.10 5.36
N ARG A 149 9.23 10.86 4.69
CA ARG A 149 7.92 10.74 5.33
C ARG A 149 7.63 9.29 5.67
N TYR A 150 7.07 9.10 6.87
CA TYR A 150 6.74 7.79 7.40
C TYR A 150 5.27 7.69 7.77
N VAL A 151 4.77 6.46 7.79
CA VAL A 151 3.46 6.11 8.28
C VAL A 151 3.64 5.16 9.46
N ALA A 152 3.22 5.61 10.65
CA ALA A 152 3.13 4.80 11.85
C ALA A 152 1.72 4.22 11.97
N GLN A 153 1.59 2.90 11.92
CA GLN A 153 0.31 2.21 11.93
C GLN A 153 0.26 1.18 13.05
N ARG A 154 -0.89 1.04 13.72
CA ARG A 154 -1.09 -0.02 14.71
C ARG A 154 -0.94 -1.38 14.01
N TYR A 155 -0.07 -2.23 14.54
CA TYR A 155 0.13 -3.56 13.97
C TYR A 155 -1.04 -4.48 14.35
N ILE A 156 -1.44 -5.34 13.42
CA ILE A 156 -2.47 -6.37 13.66
C ILE A 156 -1.79 -7.55 14.35
N GLU A 157 -1.96 -7.64 15.66
CA GLU A 157 -1.26 -8.61 16.51
C GLU A 157 -1.86 -10.02 16.46
N ASN A 158 -3.16 -10.13 16.14
CA ASN A 158 -3.86 -11.40 15.99
C ASN A 158 -4.35 -11.59 14.54
N PRO A 159 -3.44 -11.79 13.56
CA PRO A 159 -3.84 -12.09 12.19
C PRO A 159 -4.42 -13.50 12.09
N TYR A 160 -5.33 -13.73 11.15
CA TYR A 160 -5.72 -15.08 10.78
C TYR A 160 -4.53 -15.81 10.16
N LEU A 161 -4.29 -17.05 10.60
CA LEU A 161 -3.15 -17.87 10.21
C LEU A 161 -3.60 -19.13 9.49
N ILE A 162 -2.88 -19.51 8.45
CA ILE A 162 -3.04 -20.80 7.78
C ILE A 162 -1.76 -21.58 8.00
N SER A 163 -1.86 -22.78 8.59
CA SER A 163 -0.71 -23.60 8.97
C SER A 163 0.33 -22.84 9.83
N GLY A 164 -0.15 -21.93 10.70
CA GLY A 164 0.68 -21.10 11.56
C GLY A 164 1.46 -19.98 10.84
N ARG A 165 1.17 -19.70 9.57
CA ARG A 165 1.81 -18.65 8.77
C ARG A 165 0.85 -17.50 8.51
N LYS A 166 1.38 -16.28 8.54
CA LYS A 166 0.64 -15.07 8.18
C LYS A 166 0.53 -15.00 6.66
N PHE A 167 -0.56 -14.44 6.17
CA PHE A 167 -0.70 -14.17 4.74
C PHE A 167 -1.40 -12.84 4.49
N ASP A 168 -1.32 -12.37 3.25
CA ASP A 168 -2.12 -11.28 2.73
C ASP A 168 -2.68 -11.63 1.36
N LEU A 169 -3.83 -11.06 1.00
CA LEU A 169 -4.50 -11.32 -0.26
C LEU A 169 -4.18 -10.21 -1.26
N ARG A 170 -3.71 -10.60 -2.44
CA ARG A 170 -3.67 -9.72 -3.61
C ARG A 170 -4.98 -9.87 -4.38
N VAL A 171 -5.75 -8.78 -4.37
CA VAL A 171 -7.00 -8.64 -5.11
C VAL A 171 -6.79 -7.61 -6.23
N TYR A 172 -7.34 -7.90 -7.41
CA TYR A 172 -7.25 -7.02 -8.59
C TYR A 172 -8.58 -6.33 -8.83
N VAL A 173 -8.53 -5.00 -8.95
CA VAL A 173 -9.70 -4.16 -9.24
C VAL A 173 -9.40 -3.29 -10.45
N LEU A 174 -10.24 -3.37 -11.48
CA LEU A 174 -10.19 -2.49 -12.65
C LEU A 174 -11.23 -1.39 -12.48
N VAL A 175 -10.80 -0.14 -12.49
CA VAL A 175 -11.70 1.02 -12.50
C VAL A 175 -11.74 1.58 -13.90
N THR A 176 -12.93 1.64 -14.51
CA THR A 176 -13.11 2.15 -15.88
C THR A 176 -13.70 3.56 -15.91
N SER A 177 -14.36 3.99 -14.83
CA SER A 177 -14.87 5.36 -14.68
C SER A 177 -15.03 5.71 -13.21
N TYR A 178 -14.87 6.99 -12.85
CA TYR A 178 -15.24 7.54 -11.55
C TYR A 178 -16.59 8.28 -11.56
N VAL A 179 -17.10 8.66 -12.74
CA VAL A 179 -18.34 9.42 -12.91
C VAL A 179 -19.12 8.87 -14.11
N PRO A 180 -20.13 7.99 -13.90
CA PRO A 180 -20.40 7.28 -12.64
C PRO A 180 -19.29 6.27 -12.31
N LEU A 181 -19.12 5.95 -11.02
CA LEU A 181 -18.13 4.97 -10.58
C LEU A 181 -18.43 3.59 -11.18
N LYS A 182 -17.50 3.06 -11.97
CA LYS A 182 -17.52 1.70 -12.53
C LYS A 182 -16.23 0.98 -12.14
N ALA A 183 -16.34 0.03 -11.22
CA ALA A 183 -15.23 -0.78 -10.73
C ALA A 183 -15.56 -2.27 -10.86
N TRP A 184 -14.59 -3.05 -11.32
CA TRP A 184 -14.70 -4.47 -11.62
C TRP A 184 -13.71 -5.24 -10.76
N LEU A 185 -14.21 -6.22 -10.02
CA LEU A 185 -13.38 -7.13 -9.23
C LEU A 185 -12.99 -8.32 -10.11
N TYR A 186 -11.70 -8.55 -10.30
CA TYR A 186 -11.24 -9.77 -10.97
C TYR A 186 -11.53 -10.99 -10.09
N ARG A 187 -12.00 -12.08 -10.70
CA ARG A 187 -12.45 -13.27 -9.96
C ARG A 187 -11.32 -13.99 -9.26
N ASP A 188 -10.14 -13.96 -9.84
CA ASP A 188 -8.97 -14.60 -9.27
C ASP A 188 -8.09 -13.60 -8.51
N GLY A 189 -7.41 -14.12 -7.51
CA GLY A 189 -6.38 -13.44 -6.76
C GLY A 189 -5.42 -14.48 -6.18
N PHE A 190 -4.44 -14.03 -5.41
CA PHE A 190 -3.55 -14.97 -4.74
C PHE A 190 -3.25 -14.51 -3.32
N ALA A 191 -3.08 -15.51 -2.45
CA ALA A 191 -2.55 -15.30 -1.11
C ALA A 191 -1.02 -15.33 -1.17
N ARG A 192 -0.39 -14.35 -0.52
CA ARG A 192 1.05 -14.33 -0.28
C ARG A 192 1.28 -14.76 1.16
N PHE A 193 2.12 -15.75 1.40
CA PHE A 193 2.40 -16.28 2.73
C PHE A 193 3.74 -15.79 3.26
N SER A 194 3.86 -15.71 4.59
CA SER A 194 5.14 -15.49 5.27
C SER A 194 6.04 -16.73 5.14
N GLY A 195 7.33 -16.49 4.88
CA GLY A 195 8.36 -17.55 4.81
C GLY A 195 8.56 -18.30 6.12
N THR A 196 8.17 -17.72 7.25
CA THR A 196 8.24 -18.32 8.60
C THR A 196 6.86 -18.39 9.27
N ARG A 197 6.76 -19.17 10.34
CA ARG A 197 5.57 -19.17 11.22
C ARG A 197 5.47 -17.82 11.93
N PHE A 198 4.24 -17.37 12.14
CA PHE A 198 3.98 -16.11 12.82
C PHE A 198 4.28 -16.23 14.32
N SER A 199 5.12 -15.34 14.83
CA SER A 199 5.34 -15.14 16.26
C SER A 199 5.54 -13.65 16.52
N LEU A 200 5.15 -13.17 17.70
CA LEU A 200 5.45 -11.81 18.17
C LEU A 200 6.50 -11.81 19.28
N SER A 201 7.12 -12.94 19.59
CA SER A 201 8.19 -13.03 20.58
C SER A 201 9.40 -12.17 20.19
N SER A 202 9.77 -12.19 18.91
CA SER A 202 10.89 -11.44 18.31
C SER A 202 10.37 -10.50 17.23
N ILE A 203 10.20 -9.21 17.54
CA ILE A 203 9.75 -8.21 16.57
C ILE A 203 10.83 -7.82 15.55
N ASP A 204 12.07 -8.25 15.79
CA ASP A 204 13.24 -7.99 14.95
C ASP A 204 13.30 -8.89 13.71
N ASP A 205 12.53 -9.97 13.69
CA ASP A 205 12.51 -10.89 12.55
C ASP A 205 11.78 -10.24 11.38
N GLN A 206 12.56 -9.68 10.45
CA GLN A 206 12.06 -9.10 9.20
C GLN A 206 11.13 -10.08 8.46
N CYS A 207 11.36 -11.39 8.57
CA CYS A 207 10.52 -12.45 8.00
C CYS A 207 9.04 -12.39 8.39
N ILE A 208 8.70 -11.82 9.57
CA ILE A 208 7.30 -11.61 10.01
C ILE A 208 6.61 -10.50 9.19
N LEU A 209 7.40 -9.59 8.62
CA LEU A 209 6.96 -8.42 7.84
C LEU A 209 6.99 -8.67 6.32
N LEU A 210 7.70 -9.72 5.88
CA LEU A 210 8.11 -9.96 4.50
C LEU A 210 7.12 -10.75 3.64
N THR A 211 5.82 -10.74 3.95
CA THR A 211 4.82 -11.12 2.94
C THR A 211 4.96 -10.26 1.66
N LEU A 212 5.59 -9.09 1.78
CA LEU A 212 5.93 -8.17 0.69
C LEU A 212 7.27 -8.43 -0.03
N GLY A 213 8.19 -9.24 0.51
CA GLY A 213 9.57 -9.36 0.00
C GLY A 213 9.92 -10.69 -0.68
N CYS A 214 9.26 -11.81 -0.32
CA CYS A 214 9.60 -13.14 -0.83
C CYS A 214 9.20 -13.40 -2.29
N THR A 215 8.61 -12.45 -3.01
CA THR A 215 8.31 -12.62 -4.45
C THR A 215 9.50 -12.35 -5.38
N LEU A 216 10.66 -11.86 -4.89
CA LEU A 216 11.76 -11.41 -5.76
C LEU A 216 13.15 -12.01 -5.48
N GLN A 217 13.38 -12.70 -4.37
CA GLN A 217 14.65 -13.43 -4.15
C GLN A 217 14.37 -14.93 -4.25
N GLY A 218 14.85 -15.53 -5.33
CA GLY A 218 14.57 -16.89 -5.80
C GLY A 218 15.10 -18.04 -4.92
N THR A 219 14.92 -17.97 -3.59
CA THR A 219 15.35 -19.01 -2.66
C THR A 219 14.33 -19.22 -1.55
N ALA A 220 13.14 -19.68 -1.91
CA ALA A 220 12.30 -20.57 -1.10
C ALA A 220 11.07 -20.92 -1.93
N SER A 221 10.80 -22.21 -2.11
CA SER A 221 9.62 -22.78 -2.75
C SER A 221 8.38 -21.90 -2.59
N SER A 222 8.06 -21.16 -3.66
CA SER A 222 6.96 -20.22 -3.72
C SER A 222 5.66 -20.99 -3.78
N PHE A 223 5.06 -21.24 -2.61
CA PHE A 223 3.69 -21.74 -2.52
C PHE A 223 2.71 -20.61 -2.88
N LEU A 224 2.58 -20.34 -4.18
CA LEU A 224 1.50 -19.55 -4.75
C LEU A 224 0.27 -20.46 -4.80
N PHE A 225 -0.68 -20.24 -3.89
CA PHE A 225 -2.00 -20.84 -4.02
C PHE A 225 -2.91 -19.85 -4.74
N SER A 226 -3.35 -20.26 -5.94
CA SER A 226 -4.49 -19.63 -6.60
C SER A 226 -5.74 -19.97 -5.81
N ILE A 227 -6.54 -18.95 -5.47
CA ILE A 227 -7.88 -19.17 -4.90
C ILE A 227 -8.81 -19.41 -6.08
N SER A 228 -8.83 -20.63 -6.63
CA SER A 228 -9.90 -21.05 -7.51
C SER A 228 -11.12 -21.41 -6.67
N HIS A 229 -12.31 -20.96 -7.08
CA HIS A 229 -13.56 -21.36 -6.47
C HIS A 229 -13.71 -22.89 -6.57
N SER A 230 -13.56 -23.59 -5.45
CA SER A 230 -14.36 -24.80 -5.25
C SER A 230 -15.77 -24.32 -4.94
N SER A 231 -16.69 -24.66 -5.84
CA SER A 231 -18.12 -24.52 -5.65
C SER A 231 -18.51 -25.17 -4.33
N MET A 232 -18.74 -24.35 -3.29
CA MET A 232 -19.57 -24.77 -2.18
C MET A 232 -21.04 -24.50 -2.57
N PRO A 233 -21.94 -25.48 -2.42
CA PRO A 233 -23.32 -25.34 -2.86
C PRO A 233 -24.15 -24.52 -1.86
N PHE A 234 -24.89 -23.57 -2.44
CA PHE A 234 -26.02 -22.77 -1.93
C PHE A 234 -25.81 -21.85 -0.72
#